data_AF-A0AAN8RLF4-F1
#
_entry.id   AF-A0AAN8RLF4-F1
#
_cell.length_a   1.000
_cell.length_b   1.000
_cell.length_c   1.000
_cell.angle_alpha   90.00
_cell.angle_beta   90.00
_cell.angle_gamma   90.00
#
_symmetry.space_group_name_H-M   'P 1'
#
loop_
_entity.id
_entity.type
_entity.pdbx_description
1 polymer ?
#
loop_
_entity_poly.entity_id
_entity_poly.type
_entity_poly.pdbx_seq_one_letter_code
_entity_poly.pdbx_strand_id
1 'polypeptide(L)'
;MQFDQYFTNERDRNLNIFKDIFIDTSFTDPEGKWSAIKEELTAAAESAGVDLVPRERDDDEVIKMYREVKKKREILQTRERLSAFLHTTPVKTSLFLTDDSSSSDDENGVPDTPCKVPVKYSSETKKRKFMALHDKAEAPTQNNGRRLKLPTDILFRYSDGESFGYNSDILIRAGLFRDISQPVPEPLEMNSPEFDKHAANHLNREKIPTPMISTSNSLMWVLRKAALSRRWTSATYPRITIIDPRHLKKTYRASDFITGLCKREPMIPAAHRYGGHYDILVWAKIPKEAIVNVVDYFELLRATSVPRHIHVHFRMDIVSRVKINSVIYGMKFAVACSEEIERAVEDFSAIMLGKAVETDLRDKFIMNVGVDWGLGTRQENQDVSKYFLPRWTATDAHQLLRLDIDTYNTEDQETPS
;
A
#
# COMPACT_ATOMS: atom_id res chain seq x y z
N MET A 1 -31.75 -23.74 5.32
CA MET A 1 -31.33 -25.12 4.98
C MET A 1 -31.27 -25.42 3.48
N GLN A 2 -32.08 -24.80 2.60
CA GLN A 2 -31.98 -25.07 1.14
C GLN A 2 -30.78 -24.42 0.42
N PHE A 3 -30.19 -23.35 0.98
CA PHE A 3 -29.12 -22.59 0.32
C PHE A 3 -27.76 -23.30 0.37
N ASP A 4 -27.39 -23.87 1.52
CA ASP A 4 -26.11 -24.59 1.68
C ASP A 4 -26.05 -25.87 0.82
N GLN A 5 -27.21 -26.49 0.59
CA GLN A 5 -27.30 -27.70 -0.20
C GLN A 5 -27.12 -27.43 -1.70
N TYR A 6 -27.56 -26.26 -2.18
CA TYR A 6 -27.34 -25.83 -3.56
C TYR A 6 -25.84 -25.61 -3.85
N PHE A 7 -25.13 -24.89 -2.98
CA PHE A 7 -23.70 -24.64 -3.16
C PHE A 7 -22.84 -25.90 -3.02
N THR A 8 -23.24 -26.81 -2.14
CA THR A 8 -22.54 -28.10 -1.98
C THR A 8 -22.67 -28.92 -3.28
N ASN A 9 -23.89 -29.00 -3.83
CA ASN A 9 -24.15 -29.72 -5.07
C ASN A 9 -23.44 -29.10 -6.28
N GLU A 10 -23.40 -27.77 -6.39
CA GLU A 10 -22.74 -27.07 -7.49
C GLU A 10 -21.21 -27.18 -7.40
N ARG A 11 -20.65 -27.09 -6.18
CA ARG A 11 -19.23 -27.34 -5.94
C ARG A 11 -18.85 -28.77 -6.30
N ASP A 12 -19.62 -29.76 -5.86
CA ASP A 12 -19.31 -31.16 -6.09
C ASP A 12 -19.48 -31.54 -7.57
N ARG A 13 -20.46 -30.95 -8.28
CA ARG A 13 -20.59 -31.08 -9.75
C ARG A 13 -19.37 -30.51 -10.48
N ASN A 14 -18.94 -29.30 -10.13
CA ASN A 14 -17.78 -28.67 -10.76
C ASN A 14 -16.48 -29.44 -10.44
N LEU A 15 -16.35 -29.97 -9.22
CA LEU A 15 -15.22 -30.80 -8.82
C LEU A 15 -15.16 -32.11 -9.60
N ASN A 16 -16.31 -32.73 -9.88
CA ASN A 16 -16.39 -33.94 -10.68
C ASN A 16 -16.07 -33.68 -12.15
N ILE A 17 -16.60 -32.60 -12.75
CA ILE A 17 -16.22 -32.19 -14.12
C ILE A 17 -14.72 -31.92 -14.21
N PHE A 18 -14.16 -31.25 -13.20
CA PHE A 18 -12.72 -30.98 -13.15
C PHE A 18 -11.89 -32.26 -13.03
N LYS A 19 -12.34 -33.24 -12.24
CA LYS A 19 -11.69 -34.55 -12.14
C LYS A 19 -11.74 -35.32 -13.46
N ASP A 20 -12.90 -35.36 -14.11
CA ASP A 20 -13.07 -36.05 -15.39
C ASP A 20 -12.17 -35.44 -16.48
N ILE A 21 -12.10 -34.11 -16.55
CA ILE A 21 -11.33 -33.42 -17.60
C ILE A 21 -9.82 -33.42 -17.30
N PHE A 22 -9.40 -33.22 -16.05
CA PHE A 22 -8.00 -32.90 -15.73
C PHE A 22 -7.26 -33.93 -14.90
N ILE A 23 -7.95 -34.89 -14.28
CA ILE A 23 -7.31 -35.89 -13.40
C ILE A 23 -7.34 -37.28 -14.05
N ASP A 24 -8.45 -37.67 -14.67
CA ASP A 24 -8.60 -39.02 -15.23
C ASP A 24 -8.45 -39.08 -16.76
N THR A 25 -8.36 -37.93 -17.44
CA THR A 25 -7.96 -37.88 -18.86
C THR A 25 -6.44 -37.75 -18.93
N SER A 26 -5.75 -38.82 -19.35
CA SER A 26 -4.33 -38.73 -19.61
C SER A 26 -4.05 -37.64 -20.65
N PHE A 27 -3.08 -36.77 -20.40
CA PHE A 27 -2.60 -35.79 -21.39
C PHE A 27 -1.91 -36.45 -22.58
N THR A 28 -1.45 -37.69 -22.41
CA THR A 28 -1.14 -38.54 -23.56
C THR A 28 -2.44 -38.85 -24.27
N ASP A 29 -2.50 -38.59 -25.57
CA ASP A 29 -3.66 -38.86 -26.43
C ASP A 29 -3.49 -40.18 -27.20
N PRO A 30 -3.53 -41.36 -26.54
CA PRO A 30 -3.32 -42.63 -27.23
C PRO A 30 -4.43 -42.93 -28.24
N GLU A 31 -5.61 -42.32 -28.07
CA GLU A 31 -6.79 -42.53 -28.93
C GLU A 31 -6.90 -41.47 -30.04
N GLY A 32 -5.99 -40.49 -30.11
CA GLY A 32 -5.98 -39.47 -31.15
C GLY A 32 -7.15 -38.48 -31.10
N LYS A 33 -7.78 -38.29 -29.93
CA LYS A 33 -8.92 -37.38 -29.74
C LYS A 33 -8.56 -35.91 -30.02
N TRP A 34 -7.30 -35.54 -29.87
CA TRP A 34 -6.80 -34.18 -29.99
C TRP A 34 -6.02 -33.93 -31.28
N SER A 35 -5.90 -34.93 -32.17
CA SER A 35 -5.14 -34.80 -33.44
C SER A 35 -5.69 -33.69 -34.33
N ALA A 36 -7.01 -33.62 -34.50
CA ALA A 36 -7.67 -32.59 -35.31
C ALA A 36 -7.41 -31.17 -34.79
N ILE A 37 -7.45 -30.98 -33.47
CA ILE A 37 -7.18 -29.68 -32.83
C ILE A 37 -5.70 -29.32 -32.95
N LYS A 38 -4.80 -30.30 -32.84
CA LYS A 38 -3.36 -30.11 -33.03
C LYS A 38 -3.05 -29.66 -34.46
N GLU A 39 -3.67 -30.28 -35.46
CA GLU A 39 -3.54 -29.88 -36.87
C GLU A 39 -4.07 -28.46 -37.11
N GLU A 40 -5.23 -28.12 -36.55
CA GLU A 40 -5.80 -26.77 -36.65
C GLU A 40 -4.87 -25.71 -36.03
N LEU A 41 -4.30 -25.99 -34.86
CA LEU A 41 -3.34 -25.09 -34.19
C LEU A 41 -2.04 -24.93 -34.99
N THR A 42 -1.50 -26.01 -35.55
CA THR A 42 -0.30 -25.95 -36.39
C THR A 42 -0.56 -25.12 -37.64
N ALA A 43 -1.68 -25.33 -38.33
CA ALA A 43 -2.05 -24.55 -39.51
C ALA A 43 -2.25 -23.05 -39.19
N ALA A 44 -2.87 -22.74 -38.05
CA ALA A 44 -3.05 -21.36 -37.60
C ALA A 44 -1.71 -20.67 -37.27
N ALA A 45 -0.78 -21.39 -36.63
CA ALA A 45 0.54 -20.88 -36.31
C ALA A 45 1.40 -20.65 -37.57
N GLU A 46 1.37 -21.58 -38.53
CA GLU A 46 2.02 -21.41 -39.84
C GLU A 46 1.48 -20.19 -40.59
N SER A 47 0.15 -20.01 -40.61
CA SER A 47 -0.47 -18.83 -41.22
C SER A 47 -0.08 -17.52 -40.54
N ALA A 48 0.30 -17.57 -39.25
CA ALA A 48 0.75 -16.41 -38.49
C ALA A 48 2.28 -16.21 -38.53
N GLY A 49 3.03 -17.11 -39.20
CA GLY A 49 4.50 -17.09 -39.21
C GLY A 49 5.13 -17.43 -37.87
N VAL A 50 4.43 -18.21 -37.03
CA VAL A 50 4.90 -18.68 -35.72
C VAL A 50 5.35 -20.13 -35.84
N ASP A 51 6.63 -20.37 -35.57
CA ASP A 51 7.21 -21.72 -35.54
C ASP A 51 6.93 -22.41 -34.20
N LEU A 52 6.15 -23.49 -34.22
CA LEU A 52 5.81 -24.27 -33.02
C LEU A 52 6.83 -25.41 -32.84
N VAL A 53 7.70 -25.28 -31.84
CA VAL A 53 8.68 -26.32 -31.49
C VAL A 53 8.10 -27.27 -30.43
N PRO A 54 8.04 -28.60 -30.68
CA PRO A 54 7.68 -29.58 -29.67
C PRO A 54 8.65 -29.52 -28.49
N ARG A 55 8.15 -29.40 -27.26
CA ARG A 55 9.00 -29.46 -26.06
C ARG A 55 9.40 -30.90 -25.74
N GLU A 56 10.67 -31.12 -25.42
CA GLU A 56 11.23 -32.44 -25.09
C GLU A 56 10.90 -32.93 -23.66
N ARG A 57 10.41 -32.05 -22.77
CA ARG A 57 10.13 -32.38 -21.37
C ARG A 57 8.72 -31.98 -20.98
N ASP A 58 8.07 -32.86 -20.23
CA ASP A 58 6.71 -32.70 -19.71
C ASP A 58 6.73 -31.74 -18.51
N ASP A 59 5.83 -30.76 -18.51
CA ASP A 59 5.80 -29.70 -17.48
C ASP A 59 5.43 -30.27 -16.09
N ASP A 60 4.99 -31.53 -16.00
CA ASP A 60 4.64 -32.22 -14.76
C ASP A 60 5.82 -32.36 -13.78
N GLU A 61 7.03 -32.63 -14.28
CA GLU A 61 8.22 -32.70 -13.42
C GLU A 61 8.61 -31.31 -12.91
N VAL A 62 8.48 -30.29 -13.77
CA VAL A 62 8.74 -28.89 -13.42
C VAL A 62 7.71 -28.40 -12.39
N ILE A 63 6.44 -28.72 -12.57
CA ILE A 63 5.35 -28.38 -11.65
C ILE A 63 5.51 -29.12 -10.32
N LYS A 64 5.91 -30.39 -10.33
CA LYS A 64 6.18 -31.18 -9.12
C LYS A 64 7.36 -30.58 -8.34
N MET A 65 8.46 -30.28 -9.03
CA MET A 65 9.63 -29.62 -8.44
C MET A 65 9.25 -28.25 -7.85
N TYR A 66 8.47 -27.44 -8.56
CA TYR A 66 7.98 -26.15 -8.08
C TYR A 66 7.14 -26.28 -6.80
N ARG A 67 6.24 -27.27 -6.74
CA ARG A 67 5.42 -27.56 -5.56
C ARG A 67 6.28 -27.96 -4.35
N GLU A 68 7.31 -28.77 -4.55
CA GLU A 68 8.22 -29.19 -3.49
C GLU A 68 9.08 -28.04 -2.96
N VAL A 69 9.61 -27.19 -3.85
CA VAL A 69 10.38 -25.99 -3.49
C VAL A 69 9.50 -25.01 -2.69
N LYS A 70 8.27 -24.76 -3.15
CA LYS A 70 7.31 -23.92 -2.44
C LYS A 70 7.03 -24.43 -1.03
N LYS A 71 6.78 -25.74 -0.87
CA LYS A 71 6.55 -26.37 0.44
C LYS A 71 7.74 -26.22 1.38
N LYS A 72 8.98 -26.41 0.89
CA LYS A 72 10.19 -26.21 1.69
C LYS A 72 10.34 -24.75 2.14
N ARG A 73 10.04 -23.79 1.26
CA ARG A 73 10.10 -22.35 1.55
C ARG A 73 9.10 -21.94 2.63
N GLU A 74 7.86 -22.45 2.56
CA GLU A 74 6.83 -22.22 3.57
C GLU A 74 7.24 -22.76 4.96
N ILE A 75 7.88 -23.94 5.00
CA ILE A 75 8.42 -24.53 6.24
C ILE A 75 9.52 -23.64 6.83
N LEU A 76 10.47 -23.18 6.00
CA LEU A 76 11.56 -22.30 6.45
C LEU A 76 11.04 -20.95 6.99
N GLN A 77 10.11 -20.32 6.27
CA GLN A 77 9.49 -19.06 6.72
C GLN A 77 8.73 -19.24 8.03
N THR A 78 8.03 -20.37 8.19
CA THR A 78 7.34 -20.70 9.45
C THR A 78 8.33 -20.86 10.60
N ARG A 79 9.45 -21.55 10.35
CA ARG A 79 10.51 -21.76 11.34
C ARG A 79 11.17 -20.44 11.75
N GLU A 80 11.44 -19.56 10.80
CA GLU A 80 12.02 -18.22 11.05
C GLU A 80 11.07 -17.35 11.90
N ARG A 81 9.76 -17.38 11.60
CA ARG A 81 8.73 -16.69 12.38
C ARG A 81 8.65 -17.22 13.81
N LEU A 82 8.72 -18.54 13.99
CA LEU A 82 8.70 -19.15 15.32
C LEU A 82 9.97 -18.83 16.11
N SER A 83 11.16 -18.83 15.47
CA SER A 83 12.39 -18.41 16.16
C SER A 83 12.36 -16.95 16.57
N ALA A 84 11.80 -16.06 15.75
CA ALA A 84 11.65 -14.65 16.11
C ALA A 84 10.71 -14.44 17.31
N PHE A 85 9.73 -15.33 17.50
CA PHE A 85 8.79 -15.29 18.62
C PHE A 85 9.41 -15.80 19.93
N LEU A 86 10.37 -16.73 19.85
CA LEU A 86 11.03 -17.31 21.03
C LEU A 86 12.18 -16.45 21.59
N HIS A 87 12.70 -15.50 20.80
CA HIS A 87 13.81 -14.62 21.22
C HIS A 87 13.36 -13.27 21.79
N THR A 88 12.05 -13.02 21.98
CA THR A 88 11.60 -11.89 22.79
C THR A 88 11.81 -12.21 24.27
N THR A 89 12.96 -11.81 24.81
CA THR A 89 13.25 -11.90 26.25
C THR A 89 12.16 -11.20 27.06
N PRO A 90 11.66 -11.81 28.16
CA PRO A 90 10.67 -11.19 29.02
C PRO A 90 11.29 -9.95 29.69
N VAL A 91 10.69 -8.79 29.42
CA VAL A 91 11.03 -7.55 30.10
C VAL A 91 10.64 -7.69 31.56
N LYS A 92 11.63 -7.70 32.45
CA LYS A 92 11.44 -7.62 33.91
C LYS A 92 10.85 -6.25 34.25
N THR A 93 9.57 -6.23 34.59
CA THR A 93 8.89 -5.03 35.11
C THR A 93 9.41 -4.74 36.51
N SER A 94 10.16 -3.65 36.67
CA SER A 94 10.53 -3.11 37.97
C SER A 94 9.35 -2.29 38.51
N LEU A 95 8.79 -2.75 39.62
CA LEU A 95 7.90 -2.00 40.50
C LEU A 95 8.68 -0.80 41.07
N PHE A 96 8.15 0.41 40.91
CA PHE A 96 8.55 1.57 41.71
C PHE A 96 7.39 2.01 42.58
N LEU A 97 7.69 2.05 43.87
CA LEU A 97 6.93 2.66 44.95
C LEU A 97 6.89 4.18 44.77
N THR A 98 5.72 4.75 45.03
CA THR A 98 5.51 6.19 45.24
C THR A 98 5.84 6.54 46.69
N ASP A 99 6.66 7.55 46.89
CA ASP A 99 6.75 8.28 48.15
C ASP A 99 6.50 9.77 47.87
N ASP A 100 5.59 10.32 48.66
CA ASP A 100 5.23 11.73 48.75
C ASP A 100 6.36 12.54 49.42
N SER A 101 6.65 13.75 48.94
CA SER A 101 6.93 14.87 49.85
C SER A 101 6.88 16.25 49.18
N SER A 102 6.03 17.08 49.78
CA SER A 102 5.95 18.56 49.83
C SER A 102 7.28 19.33 49.87
N SER A 103 7.39 20.49 49.17
CA SER A 103 7.38 21.85 49.79
C SER A 103 7.94 22.97 48.89
N SER A 104 7.17 24.06 48.81
CA SER A 104 7.53 25.51 48.83
C SER A 104 8.63 26.14 47.95
N ASP A 105 8.16 27.12 47.18
CA ASP A 105 8.55 28.55 47.16
C ASP A 105 9.91 29.07 46.65
N ASP A 106 9.73 30.11 45.83
CA ASP A 106 10.47 31.37 45.70
C ASP A 106 11.67 31.55 44.76
N GLU A 107 11.37 32.41 43.77
CA GLU A 107 12.05 33.66 43.36
C GLU A 107 13.40 33.67 42.63
N ASN A 108 13.33 34.29 41.43
CA ASN A 108 14.14 35.39 40.90
C ASN A 108 15.69 35.27 40.85
N GLY A 109 16.24 35.38 39.64
CA GLY A 109 17.62 35.83 39.45
C GLY A 109 18.25 35.52 38.09
N VAL A 110 18.07 36.42 37.13
CA VAL A 110 18.91 36.62 35.92
C VAL A 110 19.75 37.90 36.20
N PRO A 111 20.86 38.24 35.52
CA PRO A 111 21.80 37.52 34.63
C PRO A 111 23.28 37.60 35.11
N ASP A 112 24.22 36.92 34.46
CA ASP A 112 25.35 37.58 33.75
C ASP A 112 26.48 36.62 33.34
N THR A 113 26.91 36.81 32.10
CA THR A 113 28.16 36.29 31.51
C THR A 113 29.28 37.27 31.87
N PRO A 114 30.56 36.89 32.06
CA PRO A 114 31.44 36.73 30.89
C PRO A 114 32.65 35.76 31.04
N CYS A 115 33.10 35.29 29.87
CA CYS A 115 34.44 34.81 29.49
C CYS A 115 35.58 34.88 30.52
N LYS A 116 36.24 33.74 30.79
CA LYS A 116 37.71 33.67 30.99
C LYS A 116 38.29 32.36 30.47
N VAL A 117 39.18 32.47 29.49
CA VAL A 117 40.20 31.46 29.15
C VAL A 117 41.39 31.68 30.09
N PRO A 118 42.05 30.59 30.58
CA PRO A 118 43.50 30.54 30.40
C PRO A 118 44.08 29.13 30.10
N VAL A 119 44.91 29.09 29.07
CA VAL A 119 46.30 28.56 29.01
C VAL A 119 46.65 27.19 29.63
N LYS A 120 46.93 26.25 28.69
CA LYS A 120 48.00 25.21 28.61
C LYS A 120 48.61 24.59 29.87
N TYR A 121 48.54 23.26 29.94
CA TYR A 121 49.56 22.18 30.18
C TYR A 121 48.71 20.91 30.41
N SER A 122 49.02 19.66 30.10
CA SER A 122 50.19 18.91 29.66
C SER A 122 49.66 17.61 29.02
N SER A 123 50.51 16.92 28.27
CA SER A 123 50.30 15.63 27.62
C SER A 123 49.77 14.52 28.53
N GLU A 124 48.78 13.74 28.07
CA GLU A 124 48.79 12.28 28.17
C GLU A 124 47.64 11.59 27.39
N THR A 125 48.02 10.55 26.64
CA THR A 125 47.25 9.40 26.14
C THR A 125 45.78 9.57 25.69
N LYS A 126 45.58 9.61 24.37
CA LYS A 126 44.27 9.54 23.69
C LYS A 126 43.57 8.19 23.90
N LYS A 127 42.73 8.07 24.92
CA LYS A 127 41.50 7.27 24.87
C LYS A 127 40.35 8.23 24.55
N ARG A 128 39.84 8.19 23.31
CA ARG A 128 38.62 8.90 22.90
C ARG A 128 37.43 8.34 23.70
N LYS A 129 37.16 8.92 24.85
CA LYS A 129 35.80 8.96 25.40
C LYS A 129 35.04 10.00 24.58
N PHE A 130 34.04 9.56 23.83
CA PHE A 130 33.01 10.46 23.32
C PHE A 130 32.41 11.16 24.53
N MET A 131 32.73 12.44 24.72
CA MET A 131 31.94 13.31 25.58
C MET A 131 30.59 13.42 24.89
N ALA A 132 29.60 12.70 25.42
CA ALA A 132 28.22 13.01 25.18
C ALA A 132 28.01 14.44 25.66
N LEU A 133 27.96 15.38 24.72
CA LEU A 133 27.23 16.64 24.89
C LEU A 133 25.79 16.25 25.22
N HIS A 134 25.51 16.10 26.50
CA HIS A 134 24.16 16.19 27.03
C HIS A 134 23.77 17.66 27.07
N ASP A 135 23.76 18.31 25.91
CA ASP A 135 22.68 19.23 25.66
C ASP A 135 21.47 18.34 25.49
N LYS A 136 20.71 18.17 26.57
CA LYS A 136 19.30 17.81 26.46
C LYS A 136 18.67 18.95 25.67
N ALA A 137 18.79 18.90 24.33
CA ALA A 137 17.77 19.47 23.48
C ALA A 137 16.50 18.80 23.97
N GLU A 138 15.70 19.54 24.73
CA GLU A 138 14.35 19.18 25.06
C GLU A 138 13.70 18.86 23.73
N ALA A 139 13.64 17.56 23.41
CA ALA A 139 12.90 17.10 22.27
C ALA A 139 11.49 17.62 22.54
N PRO A 140 10.95 18.54 21.72
CA PRO A 140 9.63 19.07 21.97
C PRO A 140 8.72 17.87 22.09
N THR A 141 8.04 17.76 23.23
CA THR A 141 7.03 16.76 23.54
C THR A 141 5.85 16.99 22.59
N GLN A 142 6.06 16.67 21.30
CA GLN A 142 5.04 16.63 20.29
C GLN A 142 4.24 15.34 20.51
N ASN A 143 3.08 15.47 21.15
CA ASN A 143 1.83 15.48 20.39
C ASN A 143 0.66 15.26 21.35
N ASN A 144 -0.02 16.36 21.67
CA ASN A 144 -1.47 16.30 21.87
C ASN A 144 -2.04 15.55 20.66
N GLY A 145 -2.71 14.41 20.87
CA GLY A 145 -3.16 13.46 19.84
C GLY A 145 -4.18 13.98 18.82
N ARG A 146 -3.97 15.18 18.24
CA ARG A 146 -4.72 15.74 17.13
C ARG A 146 -4.48 14.88 15.90
N ARG A 147 -5.41 13.95 15.70
CA ARG A 147 -5.51 13.17 14.45
C ARG A 147 -5.65 14.13 13.28
N LEU A 148 -4.85 13.94 12.23
CA LEU A 148 -4.94 14.71 10.99
C LEU A 148 -6.32 14.49 10.35
N LYS A 149 -7.14 15.55 10.29
CA LYS A 149 -8.42 15.53 9.58
C LYS A 149 -8.17 15.93 8.13
N LEU A 150 -8.08 14.93 7.25
CA LEU A 150 -7.90 15.18 5.83
C LEU A 150 -9.20 15.67 5.16
N PRO A 151 -9.11 16.66 4.25
CA PRO A 151 -10.24 17.12 3.43
C PRO A 151 -10.85 15.97 2.64
N THR A 152 -12.15 16.03 2.35
CA THR A 152 -12.85 15.03 1.52
C THR A 152 -13.36 15.62 0.22
N ASP A 153 -12.78 16.74 -0.20
CA ASP A 153 -13.11 17.43 -1.45
C ASP A 153 -12.42 16.78 -2.66
N ILE A 154 -11.57 15.79 -2.40
CA ILE A 154 -10.93 14.93 -3.38
C ILE A 154 -10.77 13.53 -2.78
N LEU A 155 -10.97 12.51 -3.60
CA LEU A 155 -10.79 11.11 -3.21
C LEU A 155 -9.83 10.41 -4.16
N PHE A 156 -9.20 9.37 -3.65
CA PHE A 156 -8.22 8.55 -4.32
C PHE A 156 -8.65 7.10 -4.23
N ARG A 157 -8.46 6.34 -5.30
CA ARG A 157 -8.72 4.91 -5.31
C ARG A 157 -7.53 4.17 -5.88
N TYR A 158 -7.09 3.16 -5.16
CA TYR A 158 -6.23 2.13 -5.68
C TYR A 158 -7.08 1.05 -6.38
N SER A 159 -6.65 0.58 -7.55
CA SER A 159 -7.20 -0.63 -8.19
C SER A 159 -6.13 -1.38 -8.99
N ASP A 160 -6.35 -2.67 -9.23
CA ASP A 160 -5.55 -3.59 -10.02
C ASP A 160 -6.43 -4.66 -10.68
N GLY A 161 -5.83 -5.62 -11.38
CA GLY A 161 -6.54 -6.75 -12.00
C GLY A 161 -7.38 -7.61 -11.05
N GLU A 162 -7.07 -7.60 -9.74
CA GLU A 162 -7.78 -8.38 -8.71
C GLU A 162 -8.89 -7.56 -8.01
N SER A 163 -8.97 -6.26 -8.30
CA SER A 163 -9.94 -5.38 -7.69
C SER A 163 -11.35 -5.71 -8.16
N PHE A 164 -12.21 -6.13 -7.23
CA PHE A 164 -13.60 -6.47 -7.51
C PHE A 164 -14.37 -5.34 -8.20
N GLY A 165 -15.31 -5.73 -9.05
CA GLY A 165 -16.19 -4.82 -9.79
C GLY A 165 -15.76 -4.59 -11.23
N TYR A 166 -16.19 -3.46 -11.78
CA TYR A 166 -15.77 -2.98 -13.09
C TYR A 166 -14.94 -1.72 -12.87
N ASN A 167 -13.70 -1.69 -13.35
CA ASN A 167 -12.78 -0.56 -13.18
C ASN A 167 -12.30 -0.11 -14.56
N SER A 168 -12.73 1.09 -14.97
CA SER A 168 -12.27 1.76 -16.20
C SER A 168 -12.01 3.24 -15.91
N ASP A 169 -11.43 3.93 -16.89
CA ASP A 169 -11.22 5.38 -16.88
C ASP A 169 -12.51 6.20 -17.05
N ILE A 170 -13.58 5.59 -17.58
CA ILE A 170 -14.88 6.24 -17.79
C ILE A 170 -15.95 5.85 -16.78
N LEU A 171 -15.78 4.74 -16.06
CA LEU A 171 -16.77 4.21 -15.13
C LEU A 171 -16.14 3.23 -14.16
N ILE A 172 -16.48 3.36 -12.88
CA ILE A 172 -16.19 2.34 -11.87
C ILE A 172 -17.52 1.85 -11.27
N ARG A 173 -17.72 0.54 -11.21
CA ARG A 173 -18.87 -0.11 -10.55
C ARG A 173 -18.41 -1.00 -9.41
N ALA A 174 -19.18 -1.02 -8.33
CA ALA A 174 -18.99 -1.95 -7.22
C ALA A 174 -19.16 -3.41 -7.68
N GLY A 175 -18.60 -4.35 -6.91
CA GLY A 175 -18.67 -5.78 -7.20
C GLY A 175 -20.10 -6.29 -7.43
N LEU A 176 -21.05 -5.83 -6.60
CA LEU A 176 -22.45 -6.26 -6.69
C LEU A 176 -23.15 -5.79 -7.97
N PHE A 177 -22.66 -4.72 -8.60
CA PHE A 177 -23.22 -4.12 -9.81
C PHE A 177 -22.22 -4.13 -10.96
N ARG A 178 -21.42 -5.20 -11.06
CA ARG A 178 -20.35 -5.34 -12.06
C ARG A 178 -20.89 -5.28 -13.48
N ASP A 179 -22.09 -5.81 -13.72
CA ASP A 179 -22.79 -5.65 -14.98
C ASP A 179 -23.22 -4.20 -15.15
N ILE A 180 -22.64 -3.53 -16.15
CA ILE A 180 -22.90 -2.12 -16.45
C ILE A 180 -24.35 -1.86 -16.88
N SER A 181 -25.06 -2.87 -17.37
CA SER A 181 -26.48 -2.78 -17.76
C SER A 181 -27.41 -2.77 -16.55
N GLN A 182 -26.96 -3.29 -15.41
CA GLN A 182 -27.76 -3.35 -14.20
C GLN A 182 -28.01 -1.94 -13.62
N PRO A 183 -29.27 -1.61 -13.29
CA PRO A 183 -29.59 -0.36 -12.63
C PRO A 183 -28.98 -0.31 -11.22
N VAL A 184 -28.55 0.88 -10.81
CA VAL A 184 -28.03 1.12 -9.46
C VAL A 184 -29.17 1.54 -8.54
N PRO A 185 -29.43 0.82 -7.43
CA PRO A 185 -30.46 1.21 -6.47
C PRO A 185 -30.08 2.47 -5.69
N GLU A 186 -31.06 3.04 -4.99
CA GLU A 186 -30.81 4.13 -4.04
C GLU A 186 -29.81 3.70 -2.94
N PRO A 187 -28.92 4.60 -2.49
CA PRO A 187 -28.02 4.34 -1.38
C PRO A 187 -28.78 3.94 -0.12
N LEU A 188 -28.27 2.92 0.58
CA LEU A 188 -28.84 2.49 1.85
C LEU A 188 -28.58 3.54 2.94
N GLU A 189 -29.48 3.61 3.91
CA GLU A 189 -29.25 4.42 5.10
C GLU A 189 -28.14 3.82 5.96
N MET A 190 -27.27 4.68 6.48
CA MET A 190 -26.15 4.24 7.29
C MET A 190 -26.66 3.61 8.59
N ASN A 191 -26.08 2.48 8.98
CA ASN A 191 -26.51 1.65 10.11
C ASN A 191 -27.87 0.93 9.93
N SER A 192 -28.43 0.85 8.71
CA SER A 192 -29.51 -0.11 8.45
C SER A 192 -28.94 -1.54 8.52
N PRO A 193 -29.76 -2.56 8.85
CA PRO A 193 -29.30 -3.96 8.86
C PRO A 193 -28.66 -4.40 7.53
N GLU A 194 -29.23 -3.99 6.40
CA GLU A 194 -28.70 -4.30 5.07
C GLU A 194 -27.38 -3.57 4.79
N PHE A 195 -27.27 -2.30 5.21
CA PHE A 195 -26.03 -1.54 5.10
C PHE A 195 -24.93 -2.20 5.92
N ASP A 196 -25.22 -2.58 7.16
CA ASP A 196 -24.27 -3.16 8.09
C ASP A 196 -23.72 -4.49 7.56
N LYS A 197 -24.59 -5.38 7.06
CA LYS A 197 -24.17 -6.62 6.41
C LYS A 197 -23.22 -6.36 5.24
N HIS A 198 -23.54 -5.40 4.37
CA HIS A 198 -22.67 -5.05 3.25
C HIS A 198 -21.36 -4.39 3.68
N ALA A 199 -21.40 -3.53 4.69
CA ALA A 199 -20.23 -2.87 5.25
C ALA A 199 -19.29 -3.86 5.94
N ALA A 200 -19.83 -4.79 6.73
CA ALA A 200 -19.08 -5.84 7.41
C ALA A 200 -18.38 -6.74 6.39
N ASN A 201 -19.10 -7.27 5.40
CA ASN A 201 -18.50 -8.10 4.35
C ASN A 201 -17.37 -7.35 3.62
N HIS A 202 -17.59 -6.08 3.30
CA HIS A 202 -16.60 -5.25 2.62
C HIS A 202 -15.33 -5.01 3.47
N LEU A 203 -15.50 -4.63 4.74
CA LEU A 203 -14.40 -4.28 5.63
C LEU A 203 -13.67 -5.51 6.19
N ASN A 204 -14.36 -6.64 6.32
CA ASN A 204 -13.76 -7.95 6.61
C ASN A 204 -12.97 -8.51 5.41
N ARG A 205 -13.10 -7.89 4.23
CA ARG A 205 -12.49 -8.33 2.96
C ARG A 205 -12.95 -9.73 2.56
N GLU A 206 -14.21 -10.03 2.83
CA GLU A 206 -14.81 -11.26 2.35
C GLU A 206 -14.88 -11.23 0.81
N LYS A 207 -14.75 -12.40 0.18
CA LYS A 207 -14.87 -12.53 -1.29
C LYS A 207 -16.35 -12.50 -1.74
N ILE A 208 -17.14 -11.63 -1.13
CA ILE A 208 -18.57 -11.45 -1.41
C ILE A 208 -18.73 -10.09 -2.10
N PRO A 209 -19.35 -10.03 -3.29
CA PRO A 209 -19.64 -8.76 -3.95
C PRO A 209 -20.49 -7.86 -3.05
N THR A 210 -20.04 -6.61 -2.84
CA THR A 210 -20.78 -5.60 -2.08
C THR A 210 -21.11 -4.39 -2.96
N PRO A 211 -22.10 -3.57 -2.59
CA PRO A 211 -22.44 -2.34 -3.30
C PRO A 211 -21.46 -1.19 -3.01
N MET A 212 -20.32 -1.45 -2.36
CA MET A 212 -19.39 -0.41 -1.88
C MET A 212 -18.10 -0.42 -2.69
N ILE A 213 -17.65 0.77 -3.05
CA ILE A 213 -16.37 1.01 -3.73
C ILE A 213 -15.44 1.66 -2.71
N SER A 214 -14.33 1.01 -2.37
CA SER A 214 -13.34 1.59 -1.45
C SER A 214 -12.61 2.74 -2.13
N THR A 215 -12.58 3.89 -1.46
CA THR A 215 -11.79 5.07 -1.81
C THR A 215 -11.13 5.62 -0.55
N SER A 216 -10.27 6.61 -0.70
CA SER A 216 -9.59 7.25 0.42
C SER A 216 -9.41 8.75 0.20
N ASN A 217 -9.39 9.51 1.28
CA ASN A 217 -8.96 10.91 1.24
C ASN A 217 -7.45 11.09 1.53
N SER A 218 -6.70 10.00 1.66
CA SER A 218 -5.24 10.00 1.79
C SER A 218 -4.62 9.38 0.53
N LEU A 219 -3.95 10.21 -0.26
CA LEU A 219 -3.17 9.73 -1.40
C LEU A 219 -2.00 8.89 -0.92
N MET A 220 -1.38 9.21 0.23
CA MET A 220 -0.26 8.46 0.79
C MET A 220 -0.68 7.03 1.13
N TRP A 221 -1.88 6.87 1.68
CA TRP A 221 -2.46 5.56 1.95
C TRP A 221 -2.68 4.75 0.67
N VAL A 222 -3.24 5.36 -0.37
CA VAL A 222 -3.53 4.72 -1.66
C VAL A 222 -2.24 4.33 -2.40
N LEU A 223 -1.22 5.17 -2.39
CA LEU A 223 0.10 4.86 -2.96
C LEU A 223 0.79 3.73 -2.20
N ARG A 224 0.66 3.68 -0.87
CA ARG A 224 1.14 2.55 -0.08
C ARG A 224 0.43 1.26 -0.46
N LYS A 225 -0.88 1.28 -0.72
CA LYS A 225 -1.63 0.10 -1.19
C LYS A 225 -1.11 -0.39 -2.53
N ALA A 226 -0.90 0.53 -3.49
CA ALA A 226 -0.31 0.22 -4.79
C ALA A 226 1.11 -0.35 -4.70
N ALA A 227 1.93 0.18 -3.78
CA ALA A 227 3.25 -0.39 -3.54
C ALA A 227 3.20 -1.81 -2.96
N LEU A 228 2.29 -2.03 -2.00
CA LEU A 228 2.16 -3.33 -1.32
C LEU A 228 1.53 -4.40 -2.20
N SER A 229 0.72 -4.01 -3.19
CA SER A 229 0.08 -4.97 -4.09
C SER A 229 1.07 -5.67 -5.01
N ARG A 230 2.20 -5.03 -5.35
CA ARG A 230 3.33 -5.61 -6.10
C ARG A 230 3.87 -6.92 -5.54
N ARG A 231 3.53 -7.27 -4.28
CA ARG A 231 3.90 -8.55 -3.67
C ARG A 231 3.06 -9.72 -4.15
N TRP A 232 1.91 -9.45 -4.75
CA TRP A 232 1.00 -10.47 -5.23
C TRP A 232 1.20 -10.63 -6.73
N THR A 233 1.55 -11.83 -7.17
CA THR A 233 1.77 -12.15 -8.59
C THR A 233 0.53 -11.91 -9.44
N SER A 234 -0.65 -11.89 -8.83
CA SER A 234 -1.93 -11.60 -9.49
C SER A 234 -2.24 -10.10 -9.61
N ALA A 235 -1.55 -9.22 -8.88
CA ALA A 235 -1.80 -7.79 -8.93
C ALA A 235 -1.16 -7.17 -10.18
N THR A 236 -1.86 -7.28 -11.31
CA THR A 236 -1.44 -6.69 -12.58
C THR A 236 -1.95 -5.26 -12.73
N TYR A 237 -1.11 -4.36 -13.28
CA TYR A 237 -1.48 -2.99 -13.65
C TYR A 237 -2.09 -2.15 -12.51
N PRO A 238 -1.35 -1.89 -11.42
CA PRO A 238 -1.81 -1.02 -10.34
C PRO A 238 -2.09 0.40 -10.86
N ARG A 239 -3.31 0.89 -10.61
CA ARG A 239 -3.81 2.20 -11.01
C ARG A 239 -4.25 3.03 -9.81
N ILE A 240 -4.02 4.33 -9.91
CA ILE A 240 -4.54 5.33 -8.99
C ILE A 240 -5.57 6.20 -9.71
N THR A 241 -6.81 6.13 -9.27
CA THR A 241 -7.90 6.99 -9.77
C THR A 241 -8.06 8.17 -8.82
N ILE A 242 -8.11 9.37 -9.38
CA ILE A 242 -8.45 10.61 -8.69
C ILE A 242 -9.90 10.92 -8.96
N ILE A 243 -10.65 11.22 -7.91
CA ILE A 243 -12.11 11.28 -7.93
C ILE A 243 -12.57 12.62 -7.34
N ASP A 244 -13.43 13.32 -8.09
CA ASP A 244 -14.18 14.49 -7.62
C ASP A 244 -15.48 14.02 -6.92
N PRO A 245 -15.59 14.23 -5.60
CA PRO A 245 -16.73 13.75 -4.82
C PRO A 245 -18.04 14.48 -5.11
N ARG A 246 -17.99 15.67 -5.74
CA ARG A 246 -19.18 16.47 -6.08
C ARG A 246 -20.13 15.74 -7.02
N HIS A 247 -19.60 14.84 -7.84
CA HIS A 247 -20.36 14.05 -8.81
C HIS A 247 -20.78 12.67 -8.26
N LEU A 248 -20.49 12.37 -7.00
CA LEU A 248 -20.86 11.10 -6.36
C LEU A 248 -22.24 11.20 -5.73
N LYS A 249 -23.02 10.12 -5.85
CA LYS A 249 -24.38 10.06 -5.28
C LYS A 249 -24.39 10.01 -3.76
N LYS A 250 -23.53 9.16 -3.17
CA LYS A 250 -23.42 8.98 -1.73
C LYS A 250 -22.06 8.40 -1.36
N THR A 251 -21.51 8.92 -0.26
CA THR A 251 -20.29 8.42 0.37
C THR A 251 -20.56 8.13 1.85
N TYR A 252 -19.81 7.19 2.41
CA TYR A 252 -19.85 6.83 3.83
C TYR A 252 -18.42 6.81 4.35
N ARG A 253 -18.13 7.63 5.36
CA ARG A 253 -16.81 7.59 5.99
C ARG A 253 -16.77 6.43 6.97
N ALA A 254 -15.82 5.52 6.83
CA ALA A 254 -15.74 4.33 7.67
C ALA A 254 -15.65 4.67 9.16
N SER A 255 -14.96 5.75 9.53
CA SER A 255 -14.86 6.21 10.91
C SER A 255 -16.20 6.53 11.57
N ASP A 256 -17.23 6.84 10.80
CA ASP A 256 -18.51 7.31 11.33
C ASP A 256 -19.39 6.16 11.82
N PHE A 257 -19.18 4.96 11.27
CA PHE A 257 -19.99 3.78 11.61
C PHE A 257 -19.18 2.59 12.14
N ILE A 258 -17.86 2.51 11.95
CA ILE A 258 -17.06 1.31 12.28
C ILE A 258 -17.20 0.85 13.74
N THR A 259 -17.21 1.79 14.70
CA THR A 259 -17.35 1.46 16.13
C THR A 259 -18.71 0.84 16.44
N GLY A 260 -19.77 1.33 15.78
CA GLY A 260 -21.11 0.77 15.89
C GLY A 260 -21.23 -0.58 15.18
N LEU A 261 -20.67 -0.67 13.97
CA LEU A 261 -20.65 -1.87 13.16
C LEU A 261 -19.99 -3.05 13.90
N CYS A 262 -18.83 -2.84 14.52
CA CYS A 262 -18.15 -3.85 15.33
C CYS A 262 -18.95 -4.39 16.52
N LYS A 263 -20.05 -3.71 16.91
CA LYS A 263 -20.97 -4.19 17.96
C LYS A 263 -22.16 -4.95 17.40
N ARG A 264 -22.52 -4.72 16.13
CA ARG A 264 -23.73 -5.24 15.49
C ARG A 264 -23.43 -6.41 14.56
N GLU A 265 -22.23 -6.46 13.99
CA GLU A 265 -21.81 -7.46 13.02
C GLU A 265 -20.54 -8.20 13.48
N PRO A 266 -20.36 -9.47 13.08
CA PRO A 266 -19.13 -10.21 13.32
C PRO A 266 -18.00 -9.61 12.48
N MET A 267 -16.96 -9.11 13.14
CA MET A 267 -15.82 -8.46 12.51
C MET A 267 -14.51 -9.23 12.74
N ILE A 268 -13.61 -9.19 11.77
CA ILE A 268 -12.26 -9.76 11.96
C ILE A 268 -11.52 -9.02 13.09
N PRO A 269 -10.62 -9.68 13.85
CA PRO A 269 -9.92 -9.03 14.97
C PRO A 269 -9.17 -7.73 14.60
N ALA A 270 -8.69 -7.63 13.35
CA ALA A 270 -8.04 -6.43 12.85
C ALA A 270 -9.02 -5.24 12.72
N ALA A 271 -10.29 -5.49 12.40
CA ALA A 271 -11.31 -4.46 12.23
C ALA A 271 -11.68 -3.77 13.55
N HIS A 272 -11.60 -4.47 14.70
CA HIS A 272 -11.80 -3.85 16.02
C HIS A 272 -10.73 -2.80 16.37
N ARG A 273 -9.55 -2.86 15.74
CA ARG A 273 -8.47 -1.87 15.90
C ARG A 273 -8.45 -0.85 14.76
N TYR A 274 -9.29 -1.03 13.77
CA TYR A 274 -9.31 -0.21 12.56
C TYR A 274 -10.21 1.00 12.78
N GLY A 275 -9.60 2.19 12.75
CA GLY A 275 -10.29 3.46 13.00
C GLY A 275 -11.04 4.03 11.79
N GLY A 276 -10.91 3.42 10.60
CA GLY A 276 -11.60 3.88 9.38
C GLY A 276 -11.29 5.31 8.94
N HIS A 277 -10.17 5.89 9.40
CA HIS A 277 -9.91 7.33 9.26
C HIS A 277 -9.72 7.82 7.83
N TYR A 278 -9.16 6.96 6.98
CA TYR A 278 -8.85 7.29 5.60
C TYR A 278 -9.77 6.60 4.60
N ASP A 279 -10.62 5.66 5.02
CA ASP A 279 -11.43 4.89 4.08
C ASP A 279 -12.83 5.52 3.96
N ILE A 280 -13.19 5.77 2.72
CA ILE A 280 -14.47 6.36 2.32
C ILE A 280 -15.09 5.41 1.32
N LEU A 281 -16.28 4.91 1.65
CA LEU A 281 -17.01 3.96 0.84
C LEU A 281 -17.95 4.73 -0.08
N VAL A 282 -17.81 4.56 -1.38
CA VAL A 282 -18.71 5.15 -2.37
C VAL A 282 -19.79 4.15 -2.74
N TRP A 283 -21.05 4.58 -2.81
CA TRP A 283 -22.15 3.72 -3.18
C TRP A 283 -22.15 3.41 -4.68
N ALA A 284 -22.04 2.12 -5.00
CA ALA A 284 -22.39 1.44 -6.25
C ALA A 284 -21.65 1.84 -7.53
N LYS A 285 -21.50 3.14 -7.83
CA LYS A 285 -20.84 3.63 -9.04
C LYS A 285 -20.08 4.94 -8.81
N ILE A 286 -18.97 5.08 -9.52
CA ILE A 286 -18.27 6.35 -9.75
C ILE A 286 -18.41 6.65 -11.25
N PRO A 287 -19.21 7.66 -11.62
CA PRO A 287 -19.46 7.98 -13.03
C PRO A 287 -18.27 8.73 -13.65
N LYS A 288 -18.26 8.87 -14.99
CA LYS A 288 -17.17 9.52 -15.73
C LYS A 288 -16.88 10.92 -15.22
N GLU A 289 -17.92 11.69 -14.92
CA GLU A 289 -17.83 13.07 -14.47
C GLU A 289 -17.12 13.19 -13.12
N ALA A 290 -17.15 12.13 -12.31
CA ALA A 290 -16.41 12.06 -11.06
C ALA A 290 -14.95 11.64 -11.25
N ILE A 291 -14.56 11.04 -12.38
CA ILE A 291 -13.20 10.55 -12.61
C ILE A 291 -12.37 11.67 -13.21
N VAL A 292 -11.46 12.21 -12.40
CA VAL A 292 -10.59 13.33 -12.78
C VAL A 292 -9.45 12.83 -13.64
N ASN A 293 -8.76 11.80 -13.16
CA ASN A 293 -7.66 11.16 -13.87
C ASN A 293 -7.47 9.72 -13.37
N VAL A 294 -6.85 8.88 -14.21
CA VAL A 294 -6.38 7.54 -13.85
C VAL A 294 -4.91 7.43 -14.22
N VAL A 295 -4.06 7.24 -13.21
CA VAL A 295 -2.61 7.19 -13.38
C VAL A 295 -2.14 5.76 -13.17
N ASP A 296 -1.35 5.23 -14.10
CA ASP A 296 -0.62 3.99 -13.88
C ASP A 296 0.46 4.22 -12.81
N TYR A 297 0.50 3.35 -11.82
CA TYR A 297 1.38 3.53 -10.67
C TYR A 297 2.87 3.44 -11.06
N PHE A 298 3.24 2.63 -12.04
CA PHE A 298 4.63 2.54 -12.50
C PHE A 298 5.04 3.77 -13.31
N GLU A 299 4.13 4.30 -14.13
CA GLU A 299 4.32 5.59 -14.79
C GLU A 299 4.50 6.72 -13.77
N LEU A 300 3.68 6.73 -12.71
CA LEU A 300 3.82 7.69 -11.62
C LEU A 300 5.18 7.59 -10.93
N LEU A 301 5.64 6.37 -10.61
CA LEU A 301 6.97 6.16 -10.03
C LEU A 301 8.09 6.68 -10.94
N ARG A 302 8.01 6.43 -12.25
CA ARG A 302 8.99 6.97 -13.21
C ARG A 302 8.95 8.50 -13.26
N ALA A 303 7.76 9.08 -13.38
CA ALA A 303 7.56 10.52 -13.51
C ALA A 303 7.99 11.30 -12.25
N THR A 304 7.93 10.68 -11.08
CA THR A 304 8.26 11.32 -9.78
C THR A 304 9.67 11.02 -9.28
N SER A 305 10.36 10.01 -9.84
CA SER A 305 11.72 9.66 -9.42
C SER A 305 12.81 10.44 -10.16
N VAL A 306 12.52 11.01 -11.33
CA VAL A 306 13.51 11.75 -12.13
C VAL A 306 13.63 13.22 -11.70
N PRO A 307 12.54 14.00 -11.55
CA PRO A 307 12.64 15.38 -11.12
C PRO A 307 13.05 15.44 -9.65
N ARG A 308 14.27 15.94 -9.39
CA ARG A 308 14.88 15.94 -8.05
C ARG A 308 13.99 16.59 -7.00
N HIS A 309 13.39 17.73 -7.30
CA HIS A 309 12.55 18.48 -6.38
C HIS A 309 11.30 17.67 -5.98
N ILE A 310 10.62 17.01 -6.93
CA ILE A 310 9.51 16.10 -6.64
C ILE A 310 9.99 14.92 -5.80
N HIS A 311 11.06 14.26 -6.24
CA HIS A 311 11.57 13.07 -5.57
C HIS A 311 11.90 13.34 -4.10
N VAL A 312 12.62 14.43 -3.81
CA VAL A 312 13.05 14.78 -2.44
C VAL A 312 11.87 15.08 -1.52
N HIS A 313 10.81 15.72 -2.01
CA HIS A 313 9.67 16.09 -1.16
C HIS A 313 8.66 14.96 -1.00
N PHE A 314 8.38 14.18 -2.05
CA PHE A 314 7.37 13.12 -1.99
C PHE A 314 7.93 11.77 -1.56
N ARG A 315 9.22 11.51 -1.81
CA ARG A 315 9.94 10.27 -1.51
C ARG A 315 9.14 9.01 -1.78
N MET A 316 8.68 8.91 -3.04
CA MET A 316 7.93 7.75 -3.52
C MET A 316 8.70 6.44 -3.33
N ASP A 317 10.03 6.49 -3.31
CA ASP A 317 10.91 5.37 -2.98
C ASP A 317 10.72 4.82 -1.57
N ILE A 318 10.37 5.67 -0.60
CA ILE A 318 10.13 5.30 0.79
C ILE A 318 8.70 4.80 0.95
N VAL A 319 7.73 5.52 0.38
CA VAL A 319 6.30 5.11 0.40
C VAL A 319 6.16 3.68 -0.14
N SER A 320 7.04 3.30 -1.05
CA SER A 320 7.06 1.98 -1.69
C SER A 320 7.72 0.85 -0.87
N ARG A 321 8.35 1.12 0.28
CA ARG A 321 9.13 0.11 1.03
C ARG A 321 8.28 -0.88 1.83
N VAL A 322 8.71 -2.13 1.79
CA VAL A 322 8.01 -3.32 2.32
C VAL A 322 8.07 -3.44 3.84
N LYS A 323 9.26 -3.26 4.42
CA LYS A 323 9.51 -3.27 5.85
C LYS A 323 9.99 -1.89 6.25
N ILE A 324 9.16 -1.25 7.05
CA ILE A 324 9.50 -0.02 7.73
C ILE A 324 9.42 -0.38 9.21
N ASN A 325 10.38 -1.19 9.66
CA ASN A 325 10.56 -1.35 11.10
C ASN A 325 11.00 0.04 11.59
N SER A 326 10.19 0.66 12.45
CA SER A 326 10.46 1.92 13.15
C SER A 326 10.57 3.24 12.37
N VAL A 327 10.28 3.34 11.06
CA VAL A 327 9.92 4.68 10.50
C VAL A 327 8.46 4.97 10.83
N ILE A 328 8.27 5.20 12.11
CA ILE A 328 7.17 5.97 12.67
C ILE A 328 7.07 7.26 11.85
N TYR A 329 5.85 7.79 11.73
CA TYR A 329 5.41 9.10 11.23
C TYR A 329 6.34 10.34 11.42
N GLY A 330 7.54 10.19 12.00
CA GLY A 330 8.65 11.12 12.02
C GLY A 330 9.84 10.72 11.14
N MET A 331 9.62 10.11 9.95
CA MET A 331 10.61 10.31 8.90
C MET A 331 10.61 11.81 8.63
N LYS A 332 11.61 12.49 9.17
CA LYS A 332 11.97 13.85 8.79
C LYS A 332 12.25 13.75 7.30
N PHE A 333 11.21 13.92 6.49
CA PHE A 333 11.36 14.21 5.08
C PHE A 333 12.20 15.47 5.07
N ALA A 334 13.48 15.23 4.87
CA ALA A 334 14.45 16.24 4.58
C ALA A 334 13.89 17.17 3.54
N VAL A 335 13.43 18.33 3.97
CA VAL A 335 13.28 19.43 3.04
C VAL A 335 14.71 19.79 2.68
N ALA A 336 15.14 19.44 1.47
CA ALA A 336 16.43 19.88 0.95
C ALA A 336 16.46 21.38 0.68
N CYS A 337 15.27 21.97 0.46
CA CYS A 337 15.05 23.39 0.26
C CYS A 337 13.54 23.66 0.38
N SER A 338 13.10 24.51 1.31
CA SER A 338 11.67 24.86 1.45
C SER A 338 11.14 25.64 0.26
N GLU A 339 12.02 26.37 -0.43
CA GLU A 339 11.72 27.18 -1.62
C GLU A 339 11.27 26.32 -2.81
N GLU A 340 11.67 25.03 -2.85
CA GLU A 340 11.28 24.11 -3.92
C GLU A 340 9.95 23.38 -3.65
N ILE A 341 9.38 23.48 -2.43
CA ILE A 341 8.17 22.73 -2.06
C ILE A 341 6.99 23.14 -2.94
N GLU A 342 6.77 24.44 -3.13
CA GLU A 342 5.66 24.94 -3.94
C GLU A 342 5.78 24.44 -5.38
N ARG A 343 6.97 24.57 -5.98
CA ARG A 343 7.24 24.04 -7.32
C ARG A 343 7.05 22.53 -7.41
N ALA A 344 7.49 21.78 -6.40
CA ALA A 344 7.36 20.32 -6.38
C ALA A 344 5.89 19.88 -6.25
N VAL A 345 5.11 20.58 -5.43
CA VAL A 345 3.67 20.36 -5.29
C VAL A 345 2.97 20.66 -6.60
N GLU A 346 3.35 21.74 -7.29
CA GLU A 346 2.76 22.11 -8.56
C GLU A 346 3.06 21.11 -9.67
N ASP A 347 4.33 20.73 -9.84
CA ASP A 347 4.71 19.73 -10.84
C ASP A 347 4.13 18.35 -10.51
N PHE A 348 4.06 17.96 -9.23
CA PHE A 348 3.39 16.72 -8.80
C PHE A 348 1.89 16.76 -9.09
N SER A 349 1.23 17.89 -8.86
CA SER A 349 -0.18 18.09 -9.19
C SER A 349 -0.42 17.98 -10.68
N ALA A 350 0.46 18.54 -11.52
CA ALA A 350 0.37 18.42 -12.97
C ALA A 350 0.51 16.97 -13.46
N ILE A 351 1.37 16.17 -12.82
CA ILE A 351 1.48 14.73 -13.10
C ILE A 351 0.20 13.98 -12.71
N MET A 352 -0.31 14.24 -11.51
CA MET A 352 -1.44 13.50 -10.95
C MET A 352 -2.76 13.88 -11.63
N LEU A 353 -3.03 15.17 -11.82
CA LEU A 353 -4.29 15.68 -12.36
C LEU A 353 -4.30 15.73 -13.89
N GLY A 354 -3.14 15.86 -14.54
CA GLY A 354 -3.04 16.15 -15.97
C GLY A 354 -3.20 17.64 -16.29
N LYS A 355 -2.95 18.02 -17.55
CA LYS A 355 -2.80 19.43 -17.98
C LYS A 355 -4.10 20.26 -18.05
N ALA A 356 -5.27 19.64 -17.93
CA ALA A 356 -6.56 20.27 -18.29
C ALA A 356 -7.54 20.41 -17.12
N VAL A 357 -7.07 20.32 -15.87
CA VAL A 357 -7.95 20.33 -14.70
C VAL A 357 -8.30 21.75 -14.26
N GLU A 358 -9.56 21.95 -13.86
CA GLU A 358 -10.07 23.20 -13.29
C GLU A 358 -9.23 23.65 -12.08
N THR A 359 -9.05 24.97 -11.94
CA THR A 359 -8.24 25.56 -10.86
C THR A 359 -8.74 25.19 -9.47
N ASP A 360 -10.07 25.19 -9.24
CA ASP A 360 -10.67 24.82 -7.95
C ASP A 360 -10.31 23.38 -7.51
N LEU A 361 -10.33 22.43 -8.45
CA LEU A 361 -10.00 21.04 -8.14
C LEU A 361 -8.49 20.85 -7.92
N ARG A 362 -7.66 21.59 -8.64
CA ARG A 362 -6.21 21.65 -8.40
C ARG A 362 -5.91 22.17 -7.00
N ASP A 363 -6.56 23.26 -6.57
CA ASP A 363 -6.35 23.84 -5.24
C ASP A 363 -6.76 22.85 -4.13
N LYS A 364 -7.87 22.13 -4.31
CA LYS A 364 -8.31 21.05 -3.41
C LYS A 364 -7.30 19.90 -3.34
N PHE A 365 -6.76 19.49 -4.48
CA PHE A 365 -5.71 18.46 -4.54
C PHE A 365 -4.46 18.92 -3.79
N ILE A 366 -3.96 20.14 -4.08
CA ILE A 366 -2.78 20.74 -3.44
C ILE A 366 -2.97 20.83 -1.92
N MET A 367 -4.12 21.33 -1.48
CA MET A 367 -4.45 21.41 -0.05
C MET A 367 -4.47 20.01 0.59
N ASN A 368 -5.14 19.02 -0.02
CA ASN A 368 -5.21 17.67 0.52
C ASN A 368 -3.81 17.04 0.63
N VAL A 369 -3.02 17.07 -0.44
CA VAL A 369 -1.66 16.54 -0.49
C VAL A 369 -0.75 17.25 0.51
N GLY A 370 -0.87 18.57 0.63
CA GLY A 370 -0.14 19.38 1.61
C GLY A 370 -0.39 18.92 3.05
N VAL A 371 -1.64 18.61 3.41
CA VAL A 371 -1.99 18.09 4.75
C VAL A 371 -1.57 16.62 4.90
N ASP A 372 -1.81 15.77 3.89
CA ASP A 372 -1.52 14.32 3.93
C ASP A 372 -0.01 14.03 4.04
N TRP A 373 0.83 14.80 3.35
CA TRP A 373 2.30 14.72 3.48
C TRP A 373 2.87 15.60 4.59
N GLY A 374 2.03 16.42 5.24
CA GLY A 374 2.46 17.40 6.24
C GLY A 374 3.45 18.43 5.68
N LEU A 375 3.34 18.82 4.42
CA LEU A 375 4.32 19.67 3.73
C LEU A 375 4.49 21.03 4.40
N GLY A 376 3.40 21.64 4.88
CA GLY A 376 3.41 22.94 5.53
C GLY A 376 4.04 22.97 6.93
N THR A 377 4.25 21.80 7.56
CA THR A 377 4.89 21.71 8.89
C THR A 377 6.33 21.22 8.84
N ARG A 378 6.85 20.91 7.65
CA ARG A 378 8.23 20.47 7.50
C ARG A 378 9.17 21.65 7.66
N GLN A 379 9.89 21.66 8.78
CA GLN A 379 11.01 22.56 8.96
C GLN A 379 12.23 22.02 8.22
N GLU A 380 12.98 22.92 7.59
CA GLU A 380 14.26 22.61 6.99
C GLU A 380 15.18 22.05 8.07
N ASN A 381 15.61 20.80 7.90
CA ASN A 381 16.46 20.15 8.87
C ASN A 381 17.87 20.09 8.27
N GLN A 382 18.74 21.01 8.69
CA GLN A 382 20.08 21.16 8.12
C GLN A 382 20.94 19.88 8.23
N ASP A 383 20.60 18.99 9.16
CA ASP A 383 21.29 17.71 9.37
C ASP A 383 20.96 16.63 8.33
N VAL A 384 19.99 16.85 7.43
CA VAL A 384 19.65 15.82 6.43
C VAL A 384 20.59 15.79 5.21
N SER A 385 21.55 16.71 5.14
CA SER A 385 22.71 16.60 4.25
C SER A 385 23.36 15.20 4.32
N LYS A 386 23.28 14.53 5.49
CA LYS A 386 23.83 13.19 5.74
C LYS A 386 23.02 12.02 5.16
N TYR A 387 21.73 12.22 4.85
CA TYR A 387 20.88 11.18 4.22
C TYR A 387 20.56 11.49 2.76
N PHE A 388 21.27 12.45 2.15
CA PHE A 388 21.31 12.52 0.69
C PHE A 388 21.86 11.19 0.19
N LEU A 389 20.95 10.39 -0.37
CA LEU A 389 21.37 9.31 -1.24
C LEU A 389 22.24 9.96 -2.33
N PRO A 390 23.44 9.41 -2.61
CA PRO A 390 24.26 9.89 -3.71
C PRO A 390 23.38 9.91 -4.96
N ARG A 391 23.53 10.97 -5.78
CA ARG A 391 22.76 11.29 -7.00
C ARG A 391 21.87 10.13 -7.45
N TRP A 392 20.58 10.19 -7.12
CA TRP A 392 19.61 9.26 -7.66
C TRP A 392 19.63 9.37 -9.18
N THR A 393 20.15 8.35 -9.85
CA THR A 393 20.26 8.29 -11.31
C THR A 393 19.02 7.67 -11.92
N ALA A 394 18.81 7.85 -13.24
CA ALA A 394 17.83 7.06 -13.98
C ALA A 394 18.04 5.55 -13.77
N THR A 395 19.29 5.11 -13.59
CA THR A 395 19.66 3.73 -13.28
C THR A 395 19.10 3.25 -11.94
N ASP A 396 19.11 4.09 -10.90
CA ASP A 396 18.56 3.72 -9.58
C ASP A 396 17.02 3.62 -9.62
N ALA A 397 16.36 4.50 -10.38
CA ALA A 397 14.92 4.37 -10.65
C ALA A 397 14.62 3.07 -11.43
N HIS A 398 15.44 2.73 -12.42
CA HIS A 398 15.36 1.45 -13.11
C HIS A 398 15.65 0.26 -12.18
N GLN A 399 16.58 0.35 -11.24
CA GLN A 399 16.83 -0.70 -10.25
C GLN A 399 15.65 -0.88 -9.30
N LEU A 400 14.97 0.19 -8.88
CA LEU A 400 13.75 0.08 -8.07
C LEU A 400 12.57 -0.55 -8.83
N LEU A 401 12.57 -0.43 -10.15
CA LEU A 401 11.65 -1.12 -11.06
C LEU A 401 12.13 -2.55 -11.40
N ARG A 402 13.44 -2.83 -11.40
CA ARG A 402 14.06 -4.13 -11.70
C ARG A 402 14.23 -5.04 -10.49
N LEU A 403 14.31 -4.51 -9.27
CA LEU A 403 14.25 -5.30 -8.02
C LEU A 403 12.93 -6.10 -7.94
N ASP A 404 11.96 -5.83 -8.79
CA ASP A 404 10.75 -6.65 -8.96
C ASP A 404 10.86 -7.75 -10.01
N ILE A 405 11.81 -7.68 -10.93
CA ILE A 405 12.02 -8.65 -12.01
C ILE A 405 13.17 -9.60 -11.61
N ASP A 406 14.29 -9.05 -11.14
CA ASP A 406 15.52 -9.82 -10.90
C ASP A 406 15.52 -10.58 -9.57
N THR A 407 14.79 -10.12 -8.55
CA THR A 407 14.58 -10.88 -7.30
C THR A 407 13.82 -12.20 -7.53
N TYR A 408 13.26 -12.38 -8.73
CA TYR A 408 12.59 -13.61 -9.14
C TYR A 408 13.35 -14.40 -10.21
N ASN A 409 14.30 -13.80 -10.93
CA ASN A 409 15.13 -14.50 -11.92
C ASN A 409 16.46 -15.02 -11.38
N THR A 410 16.94 -14.54 -10.21
CA THR A 410 18.24 -14.96 -9.66
C THR A 410 18.22 -16.31 -8.94
N GLU A 411 17.08 -16.97 -8.73
CA GLU A 411 17.04 -18.31 -8.12
C GLU A 411 17.14 -19.47 -9.13
N ASP A 412 17.12 -19.20 -10.45
CA ASP A 412 17.14 -20.23 -11.51
C ASP A 412 18.49 -20.34 -12.28
N GLN A 413 19.55 -19.66 -11.81
CA GLN A 413 20.89 -19.77 -12.41
C GLN A 413 21.99 -20.11 -11.38
N GLU A 414 21.86 -21.24 -10.69
CA GLU A 414 23.03 -21.99 -10.23
C GLU A 414 23.02 -23.37 -10.90
N THR A 415 23.79 -23.50 -11.98
CA THR A 415 24.11 -24.79 -12.59
C THR A 415 25.25 -25.44 -11.80
N PRO A 416 25.17 -26.73 -11.43
CA PRO A 416 26.31 -27.43 -10.89
C PRO A 416 27.19 -27.96 -12.03
N SER A 417 28.45 -27.54 -12.02
CA SER A 417 29.60 -28.19 -12.66
C SER A 417 30.04 -29.46 -11.93
#